data_AF-A0A836SXR0-F1
#
_entry.id   AF-A0A836SXR0-F1
#
_cell.length_a   1.000
_cell.length_b   1.000
_cell.length_c   1.000
_cell.angle_alpha   90.00
_cell.angle_beta   90.00
_cell.angle_gamma   90.00
#
_symmetry.space_group_name_H-M   'P 1'
#
loop_
_entity.id
_entity.type
_entity.pdbx_description
1 polymer ?
#
loop_
_entity_poly.entity_id
_entity_poly.type
_entity_poly.pdbx_seq_one_letter_code
_entity_poly.pdbx_strand_id
1 'polypeptide(L)'
;MIYSFRFLLHQEKDFIAEIDAPDDSTFFDFHLSIQKFLKYDNRQMASFIITDKTWNKLKEIAMVNFEQENGESPMKTFKLSEILTKKGQRMLYVFDFFSERAFFVQLINIREGKIKTCKLKNMTGQIPDQTKIDLDFPDADNFDEEDDDFNNLDDFDDLQFDSDNF
;
A
#
# COMPACT_ATOMS: atom_id res chain seq x y z
N MET A 1 1.72 7.04 -23.97
CA MET A 1 1.61 5.59 -24.29
C MET A 1 0.61 4.94 -23.34
N ILE A 2 0.20 3.70 -23.60
CA ILE A 2 -0.62 2.90 -22.68
C ILE A 2 0.24 1.75 -22.19
N TYR A 3 0.38 1.65 -20.86
CA TYR A 3 1.10 0.58 -20.18
C TYR A 3 0.11 -0.46 -19.69
N SER A 4 0.33 -1.73 -20.00
CA SER A 4 -0.49 -2.84 -19.52
C SER A 4 0.26 -3.61 -18.46
N PHE A 5 -0.33 -3.71 -17.28
CA PHE A 5 0.22 -4.41 -16.13
C PHE A 5 -0.57 -5.68 -15.86
N ARG A 6 0.13 -6.76 -15.51
CA ARG A 6 -0.48 -7.96 -14.94
C ARG A 6 -0.13 -8.06 -13.47
N PHE A 7 -1.13 -8.34 -12.65
CA PHE A 7 -1.04 -8.52 -11.21
C PHE A 7 -1.31 -9.98 -10.88
N LEU A 8 -0.51 -10.53 -9.97
CA LEU A 8 -0.64 -11.86 -9.40
C LEU A 8 -0.40 -11.76 -7.89
N LEU A 9 -1.06 -12.60 -7.10
CA LEU A 9 -0.78 -12.71 -5.68
C LEU A 9 -0.27 -14.12 -5.38
N HIS A 10 0.82 -14.25 -4.61
CA HIS A 10 1.41 -15.57 -4.36
C HIS A 10 0.48 -16.50 -3.57
N GLN A 11 -0.22 -15.94 -2.58
CA GLN A 11 -1.15 -16.67 -1.73
C GLN A 11 -2.42 -17.09 -2.47
N GLU A 12 -2.85 -16.31 -3.46
CA GLU A 12 -4.09 -16.53 -4.23
C GLU A 12 -3.76 -16.80 -5.70
N LYS A 13 -3.43 -18.07 -6.02
CA LYS A 13 -2.95 -18.45 -7.36
C LYS A 13 -3.97 -18.23 -8.48
N ASP A 14 -5.25 -18.21 -8.14
CA ASP A 14 -6.34 -18.02 -9.10
C ASP A 14 -6.59 -16.54 -9.41
N PHE A 15 -6.04 -15.63 -8.60
CA PHE A 15 -6.21 -14.20 -8.79
C PHE A 15 -5.26 -13.65 -9.86
N ILE A 16 -5.85 -13.10 -10.92
CA ILE A 16 -5.13 -12.38 -11.97
C ILE A 16 -5.90 -11.12 -12.30
N ALA A 17 -5.22 -9.97 -12.32
CA ALA A 17 -5.78 -8.74 -12.85
C ALA A 17 -4.88 -8.14 -13.93
N GLU A 18 -5.48 -7.57 -14.97
CA GLU A 18 -4.80 -6.76 -15.97
C GLU A 18 -5.32 -5.34 -15.93
N ILE A 19 -4.42 -4.38 -15.72
CA ILE A 19 -4.75 -2.95 -15.63
C ILE A 19 -3.97 -2.19 -16.70
N ASP A 20 -4.67 -1.41 -17.50
CA ASP A 20 -4.06 -0.44 -18.39
C ASP A 20 -3.93 0.92 -17.67
N ALA A 21 -2.78 1.57 -17.78
CA ALA A 21 -2.52 2.90 -17.23
C ALA A 21 -1.93 3.84 -18.30
N PRO A 22 -2.24 5.15 -18.25
CA PRO A 22 -1.44 6.16 -18.93
C PRO A 22 0.01 6.08 -18.44
N ASP A 23 0.98 6.18 -19.36
CA ASP A 23 2.40 6.14 -19.02
C ASP A 23 2.85 7.34 -18.16
N ASP A 24 2.18 8.48 -18.30
CA ASP A 24 2.41 9.70 -17.54
C ASP A 24 1.70 9.73 -16.18
N SER A 25 1.00 8.66 -15.79
CA SER A 25 0.40 8.55 -14.44
C SER A 25 1.48 8.48 -13.37
N THR A 26 1.23 9.17 -12.25
CA THR A 26 2.06 9.02 -11.05
C THR A 26 1.85 7.63 -10.44
N PHE A 27 2.81 7.17 -9.66
CA PHE A 27 2.62 5.93 -8.88
C PHE A 27 1.47 6.07 -7.86
N PHE A 28 1.20 7.28 -7.38
CA PHE A 28 0.07 7.56 -6.50
C PHE A 28 -1.28 7.42 -7.20
N ASP A 29 -1.45 7.96 -8.40
CA ASP A 29 -2.69 7.79 -9.18
C ASP A 29 -2.91 6.32 -9.55
N PHE A 30 -1.82 5.61 -9.84
CA PHE A 30 -1.86 4.18 -10.10
C PHE A 30 -2.28 3.39 -8.85
N HIS A 31 -1.71 3.70 -7.69
CA HIS A 31 -2.12 3.16 -6.39
C HIS A 31 -3.62 3.36 -6.13
N LEU A 32 -4.12 4.60 -6.24
CA LEU A 32 -5.55 4.89 -6.03
C LEU A 32 -6.45 4.11 -6.99
N SER A 33 -6.00 3.93 -8.24
CA SER A 33 -6.71 3.13 -9.23
C SER A 33 -6.77 1.65 -8.84
N ILE A 34 -5.65 1.07 -8.39
CA ILE A 34 -5.59 -0.32 -7.91
C ILE A 34 -6.55 -0.51 -6.73
N GLN A 35 -6.45 0.35 -5.72
CA GLN A 35 -7.30 0.32 -4.52
C GLN A 35 -8.79 0.38 -4.92
N LYS A 36 -9.15 1.27 -5.85
CA LYS A 36 -10.51 1.37 -6.38
C LYS A 36 -10.99 0.09 -7.08
N PHE A 37 -10.14 -0.53 -7.91
CA PHE A 37 -10.52 -1.75 -8.63
C PHE A 37 -10.68 -2.96 -7.70
N LEU A 38 -9.87 -3.04 -6.65
CA LEU A 38 -9.91 -4.10 -5.64
C LEU A 38 -10.87 -3.80 -4.48
N LYS A 39 -11.49 -2.61 -4.46
CA LYS A 39 -12.39 -2.13 -3.38
C LYS A 39 -11.71 -2.10 -2.02
N TYR A 40 -10.44 -1.74 -2.00
CA TYR A 40 -9.62 -1.61 -0.80
C TYR A 40 -9.73 -0.20 -0.19
N ASP A 41 -9.45 -0.10 1.10
CA ASP A 41 -9.27 1.16 1.82
C ASP A 41 -7.93 1.81 1.43
N ASN A 42 -8.01 3.01 0.88
CA ASN A 42 -6.87 3.79 0.41
C ASN A 42 -6.12 4.55 1.52
N ARG A 43 -6.52 4.40 2.79
CA ARG A 43 -5.82 4.97 3.95
C ARG A 43 -4.61 4.16 4.38
N GLN A 44 -4.54 2.90 3.98
CA GLN A 44 -3.43 2.02 4.31
C GLN A 44 -2.15 2.43 3.57
N MET A 45 -1.01 2.32 4.24
CA MET A 45 0.29 2.61 3.64
C MET A 45 0.60 1.59 2.53
N ALA A 46 1.24 2.06 1.47
CA ALA A 46 1.65 1.21 0.35
C ALA A 46 3.05 1.57 -0.17
N SER A 47 3.67 0.67 -0.93
CA SER A 47 4.94 0.90 -1.61
C SER A 47 5.04 0.11 -2.91
N PHE A 48 5.70 0.69 -3.92
CA PHE A 48 6.12 -0.05 -5.11
C PHE A 48 7.62 -0.34 -5.03
N ILE A 49 7.98 -1.63 -5.07
CA ILE A 49 9.36 -2.08 -5.07
C ILE A 49 9.70 -2.54 -6.49
N ILE A 50 10.52 -1.76 -7.19
CA ILE A 50 11.04 -2.13 -8.52
C ILE A 50 12.07 -3.25 -8.33
N THR A 51 11.96 -4.28 -9.17
CA THR A 51 12.80 -5.48 -9.04
C THR A 51 13.51 -5.87 -10.33
N ASP A 52 14.56 -6.67 -10.18
CA ASP A 52 15.19 -7.37 -11.30
C ASP A 52 14.40 -8.63 -11.71
N LYS A 53 14.98 -9.46 -12.60
CA LYS A 53 14.35 -10.71 -13.07
C LYS A 53 14.28 -11.79 -11.99
N THR A 54 15.04 -11.65 -10.91
CA THR A 54 15.11 -12.56 -9.76
C THR A 54 14.36 -12.00 -8.55
N TRP A 55 13.56 -10.94 -8.73
CA TRP A 55 12.79 -10.27 -7.67
C TRP A 55 13.62 -9.58 -6.59
N ASN A 56 14.90 -9.29 -6.85
CA ASN A 56 15.70 -8.48 -5.93
C ASN A 56 15.31 -7.00 -6.04
N LYS A 57 15.23 -6.33 -4.89
CA LYS A 57 14.92 -4.90 -4.79
C LYS A 57 15.99 -4.06 -5.47
N LEU A 58 15.57 -3.21 -6.41
CA LEU A 58 16.41 -2.22 -7.08
C LEU A 58 16.12 -0.81 -6.59
N LYS A 59 14.82 -0.48 -6.46
CA LYS A 59 14.35 0.84 -6.02
C LYS A 59 13.02 0.69 -5.30
N GLU A 60 12.80 1.54 -4.33
CA GLU A 60 11.51 1.68 -3.66
C GLU A 60 10.85 3.02 -3.99
N ILE A 61 9.54 3.00 -4.14
CA ILE A 61 8.69 4.17 -4.33
C ILE A 61 7.60 4.10 -3.25
N ALA A 62 7.97 4.57 -2.06
CA ALA A 62 7.10 4.57 -0.89
C ALA A 62 6.02 5.66 -0.97
N MET A 63 4.86 5.39 -0.37
CA MET A 63 3.78 6.38 -0.24
C MET A 63 4.15 7.50 0.72
N VAL A 64 4.90 7.20 1.78
CA VAL A 64 5.39 8.15 2.78
C VAL A 64 6.91 8.05 2.82
N ASN A 65 7.60 9.19 2.85
CA ASN A 65 9.04 9.26 3.01
C ASN A 65 9.36 9.84 4.40
N PHE A 66 9.91 8.99 5.27
CA PHE A 66 10.27 9.38 6.64
C PHE A 66 11.64 10.06 6.74
N GLU A 67 12.46 9.99 5.68
CA GLU A 67 13.82 10.55 5.68
C GLU A 67 13.86 12.04 5.31
N GLN A 68 12.79 12.56 4.73
CA GLN A 68 12.71 13.92 4.22
C GLN A 68 11.80 14.79 5.09
N GLU A 69 12.36 15.85 5.69
CA GLU A 69 11.63 16.81 6.53
C GLU A 69 10.50 17.53 5.77
N ASN A 70 10.66 17.72 4.46
CA ASN A 70 9.66 18.32 3.57
C ASN A 70 8.49 17.38 3.23
N GLY A 71 8.56 16.09 3.58
CA GLY A 71 7.44 15.15 3.49
C GLY A 71 6.93 14.85 2.07
N GLU A 72 7.72 15.12 1.04
CA GLU A 72 7.28 14.90 -0.34
C GLU A 72 7.21 13.40 -0.65
N SER A 73 6.02 12.92 -1.04
CA SER A 73 5.75 11.51 -1.32
C SER A 73 6.37 11.08 -2.66
N PRO A 74 7.33 10.12 -2.68
CA PRO A 74 7.90 9.61 -3.92
C PRO A 74 6.84 9.10 -4.91
N MET A 75 5.74 8.53 -4.40
CA MET A 75 4.63 8.09 -5.26
C MET A 75 3.94 9.22 -6.00
N LYS A 76 3.85 10.42 -5.41
CA LYS A 76 3.24 11.60 -6.04
C LYS A 76 4.20 12.27 -7.05
N THR A 77 5.50 12.11 -6.87
CA THR A 77 6.52 12.74 -7.72
C THR A 77 6.85 11.91 -8.96
N PHE A 78 7.11 10.60 -8.81
CA PHE A 78 7.55 9.77 -9.93
C PHE A 78 6.39 9.31 -10.82
N LYS A 79 6.60 9.34 -12.13
CA LYS A 79 5.68 8.77 -13.13
C LYS A 79 6.06 7.34 -13.51
N LEU A 80 5.09 6.56 -13.97
CA LEU A 80 5.32 5.19 -14.44
C LEU A 80 6.39 5.15 -15.54
N SER A 81 6.33 6.05 -16.53
CA SER A 81 7.27 6.13 -17.65
C SER A 81 8.71 6.49 -17.26
N GLU A 82 8.92 7.16 -16.13
CA GLU A 82 10.26 7.55 -15.66
C GLU A 82 11.03 6.35 -15.09
N ILE A 83 10.30 5.38 -14.54
CA ILE A 83 10.85 4.22 -13.85
C ILE A 83 10.77 2.96 -14.72
N LEU A 84 9.69 2.80 -15.46
CA LEU A 84 9.41 1.64 -16.30
C LEU A 84 9.47 2.06 -17.77
N THR A 85 10.50 1.58 -18.47
CA THR A 85 10.80 1.95 -19.85
C THR A 85 10.70 0.78 -20.82
N LYS A 86 10.69 -0.46 -20.32
CA LYS A 86 10.74 -1.68 -21.13
C LYS A 86 9.71 -2.71 -20.69
N LYS A 87 9.07 -3.33 -21.68
CA LYS A 87 8.24 -4.52 -21.47
C LYS A 87 9.02 -5.60 -20.72
N GLY A 88 8.36 -6.22 -19.77
CA GLY A 88 8.90 -7.30 -18.94
C GLY A 88 9.48 -6.85 -17.61
N GLN A 89 9.66 -5.54 -17.37
CA GLN A 89 10.02 -5.01 -16.04
C GLN A 89 8.97 -5.40 -14.99
N ARG A 90 9.44 -5.58 -13.75
CA ARG A 90 8.68 -6.16 -12.65
C ARG A 90 8.75 -5.27 -11.43
N MET A 91 7.70 -5.29 -10.64
CA MET A 91 7.66 -4.65 -9.33
C MET A 91 6.77 -5.44 -8.38
N LEU A 92 7.00 -5.27 -7.09
CA LEU A 92 6.08 -5.68 -6.04
C LEU A 92 5.25 -4.46 -5.64
N TYR A 93 3.94 -4.62 -5.58
CA TYR A 93 3.05 -3.61 -5.00
C TYR A 93 2.65 -4.07 -3.61
N VAL A 94 3.30 -3.54 -2.58
CA VAL A 94 3.05 -3.83 -1.16
C VAL A 94 1.84 -3.01 -0.72
N PHE A 95 0.81 -3.68 -0.22
CA PHE A 95 -0.47 -3.06 0.17
C PHE A 95 -0.88 -3.34 1.62
N ASP A 96 -0.18 -4.25 2.29
CA ASP A 96 -0.30 -4.51 3.72
C ASP A 96 1.10 -4.85 4.24
N PHE A 97 1.72 -3.90 4.96
CA PHE A 97 3.06 -4.06 5.53
C PHE A 97 3.08 -4.99 6.74
N PHE A 98 2.00 -5.02 7.52
CA PHE A 98 1.95 -5.84 8.74
C PHE A 98 1.89 -7.32 8.40
N SER A 99 1.17 -7.68 7.35
CA SER A 99 1.07 -9.06 6.87
C SER A 99 2.02 -9.37 5.70
N GLU A 100 2.93 -8.44 5.37
CA GLU A 100 3.90 -8.52 4.27
C GLU A 100 3.27 -8.94 2.91
N ARG A 101 2.10 -8.40 2.58
CA ARG A 101 1.37 -8.77 1.36
C ARG A 101 1.72 -7.85 0.22
N ALA A 102 2.05 -8.46 -0.91
CA ALA A 102 2.37 -7.75 -2.13
C ALA A 102 1.87 -8.47 -3.38
N PHE A 103 1.35 -7.70 -4.32
CA PHE A 103 1.12 -8.19 -5.67
C PHE A 103 2.41 -8.23 -6.47
N PHE A 104 2.64 -9.32 -7.19
CA PHE A 104 3.63 -9.43 -8.23
C PHE A 104 3.10 -8.75 -9.48
N VAL A 105 3.73 -7.64 -9.87
CA VAL A 105 3.27 -6.81 -10.99
C VAL A 105 4.30 -6.85 -12.12
N GLN A 106 3.84 -7.10 -13.34
CA GLN A 106 4.68 -7.09 -14.53
C GLN A 106 4.12 -6.15 -15.60
N LEU A 107 4.98 -5.31 -16.20
CA LEU A 107 4.65 -4.54 -17.39
C LEU A 107 4.64 -5.46 -18.61
N ILE A 108 3.48 -5.97 -18.98
CA ILE A 108 3.32 -6.98 -20.03
C ILE A 108 3.22 -6.38 -21.44
N ASN A 109 2.85 -5.10 -21.55
CA ASN A 109 2.77 -4.43 -22.85
C ASN A 109 2.97 -2.91 -22.74
N ILE A 110 3.54 -2.33 -23.79
CA ILE A 110 3.61 -0.89 -24.01
C ILE A 110 3.09 -0.67 -25.43
N ARG A 111 2.05 0.15 -25.57
CA ARG A 111 1.41 0.41 -26.87
C ARG A 111 1.11 1.88 -27.07
N GLU A 112 1.08 2.30 -28.33
CA GLU A 112 0.61 3.65 -28.67
C GLU A 112 -0.88 3.80 -28.36
N GLY A 113 -1.26 5.02 -28.00
CA GLY A 113 -2.62 5.36 -27.61
C GLY A 113 -2.66 6.36 -26.45
N LYS A 114 -3.87 6.86 -26.19
CA LYS A 114 -4.15 7.79 -25.09
C LYS A 114 -5.38 7.32 -24.33
N ILE A 115 -5.20 7.07 -23.05
CA ILE A 115 -6.29 6.95 -22.07
C ILE A 115 -6.08 8.04 -21.02
N LYS A 116 -7.17 8.56 -20.45
CA LYS A 116 -7.10 9.63 -19.45
C LYS A 116 -6.86 9.10 -18.03
N THR A 117 -7.31 7.88 -17.76
CA THR A 117 -7.26 7.25 -16.45
C THR A 117 -6.97 5.76 -16.62
N CYS A 118 -6.53 5.12 -15.54
CA CYS A 118 -6.37 3.68 -15.49
C CYS A 118 -7.69 2.95 -15.78
N LYS A 119 -7.59 1.75 -16.37
CA LYS A 119 -8.72 0.89 -16.70
C LYS A 119 -8.42 -0.56 -16.33
N LEU A 120 -9.33 -1.19 -15.60
CA LEU A 120 -9.32 -2.64 -15.41
C LEU A 120 -9.73 -3.30 -16.72
N LYS A 121 -8.83 -4.09 -17.31
CA LYS A 121 -9.03 -4.79 -18.58
C LYS A 121 -9.55 -6.20 -18.37
N ASN A 122 -9.00 -6.90 -17.38
CA ASN A 122 -9.41 -8.24 -17.00
C ASN A 122 -9.21 -8.44 -15.51
N MET A 123 -10.06 -9.24 -14.88
CA MET A 123 -9.89 -9.70 -13.51
C MET A 123 -10.55 -11.06 -13.37
N THR A 124 -9.80 -12.05 -12.92
CA THR A 124 -10.25 -13.43 -12.71
C THR A 124 -9.83 -13.90 -11.33
N GLY A 125 -10.56 -14.88 -10.79
CA GLY A 125 -10.39 -15.34 -9.41
C GLY A 125 -11.10 -14.45 -8.40
N GLN A 126 -10.95 -14.80 -7.12
CA GLN A 126 -11.49 -14.01 -6.02
C GLN A 126 -10.58 -12.79 -5.76
N ILE A 127 -11.17 -11.60 -5.59
CA ILE A 127 -10.40 -10.43 -5.14
C ILE A 127 -9.84 -10.78 -3.75
N PRO A 128 -8.51 -10.75 -3.55
CA PRO A 128 -7.95 -11.06 -2.25
C PRO A 128 -8.41 -10.04 -1.21
N ASP A 129 -8.53 -10.42 0.06
CA ASP A 129 -8.79 -9.44 1.12
C ASP A 129 -7.62 -8.44 1.21
N GLN A 130 -7.84 -7.24 1.73
CA GLN A 130 -6.75 -6.27 1.87
C GLN A 130 -5.84 -6.61 3.05
N THR A 131 -6.41 -6.87 4.22
CA THR A 131 -5.69 -7.24 5.44
C THR A 131 -5.97 -8.69 5.80
N LYS A 132 -5.01 -9.37 6.42
CA LYS A 132 -5.20 -10.73 6.98
C LYS A 132 -5.51 -10.74 8.47
N ILE A 133 -5.51 -9.56 9.10
CA ILE A 133 -5.90 -9.44 10.48
C ILE A 133 -7.42 -9.42 10.48
N ASP A 134 -8.01 -10.55 10.88
CA ASP A 134 -9.35 -10.56 11.44
C ASP A 134 -9.25 -9.77 12.75
N LEU A 135 -9.41 -8.45 12.65
CA LEU A 135 -9.72 -7.66 13.83
C LEU A 135 -11.16 -8.03 14.17
N ASP A 136 -11.33 -9.16 14.86
CA ASP A 136 -12.46 -9.36 15.77
C ASP A 136 -12.31 -8.27 16.84
N PHE A 137 -12.70 -7.04 16.48
CA PHE A 137 -13.10 -6.10 17.48
C PHE A 137 -14.32 -6.74 18.14
N PRO A 138 -14.28 -7.11 19.42
CA PRO A 138 -15.53 -7.35 20.12
C PRO A 138 -16.39 -6.10 19.90
N ASP A 139 -17.62 -6.30 19.43
CA ASP A 139 -18.55 -5.21 19.17
C ASP A 139 -18.45 -4.18 20.30
N ALA A 140 -18.13 -2.94 19.94
CA ALA A 140 -18.06 -1.83 20.91
C ALA A 140 -19.41 -1.57 21.60
N ASP A 141 -20.46 -2.31 21.23
CA ASP A 141 -21.77 -2.32 21.86
C ASP A 141 -21.84 -3.19 23.14
N ASN A 142 -20.74 -3.85 23.55
CA ASN A 142 -20.61 -4.54 24.85
C ASN A 142 -19.60 -3.85 25.80
N PHE A 143 -19.41 -2.54 25.68
CA PHE A 143 -18.98 -1.75 26.85
C PHE A 143 -20.20 -1.59 27.76
N ASP A 144 -20.53 -2.64 28.52
CA ASP A 144 -21.33 -2.47 29.72
C ASP A 144 -20.53 -1.54 30.66
N GLU A 145 -21.16 -0.44 31.05
CA GLU A 145 -20.66 0.56 31.99
C GLU A 145 -20.52 -0.01 33.41
N GLU A 146 -19.69 -1.02 33.63
CA GLU A 146 -19.35 -1.51 34.98
C GLU A 146 -17.86 -1.87 35.05
N ASP A 147 -17.01 -0.85 35.19
CA ASP A 147 -15.77 -0.94 35.97
C ASP A 147 -15.42 0.46 36.47
N ASP A 148 -16.11 0.83 37.54
CA ASP A 148 -15.95 2.03 38.35
C ASP A 148 -14.69 1.92 39.24
N ASP A 149 -13.53 1.60 38.65
CA ASP A 149 -12.25 1.44 39.36
C ASP A 149 -11.20 2.51 38.95
N PHE A 150 -11.65 3.61 38.36
CA PHE A 150 -10.84 4.79 38.05
C PHE A 150 -10.86 5.87 39.15
N ASN A 151 -11.37 5.53 40.34
CA ASN A 151 -11.49 6.46 41.49
C ASN A 151 -10.41 6.27 42.57
N ASN A 152 -9.33 5.53 42.31
CA ASN A 152 -8.17 5.50 43.20
C ASN A 152 -7.01 6.38 42.69
N LEU A 153 -7.34 7.64 42.37
CA LEU A 153 -6.41 8.72 42.06
C LEU A 153 -5.88 9.45 43.32
N ASP A 154 -5.71 8.73 44.43
CA ASP A 154 -5.22 9.29 45.71
C ASP A 154 -3.76 8.94 46.04
N ASP A 155 -2.98 8.42 45.08
CA ASP A 155 -1.55 8.10 45.30
C ASP A 155 -0.60 8.83 44.33
N PHE A 156 -0.95 10.06 43.97
CA PHE A 156 -0.15 10.95 43.12
C PHE A 156 0.60 12.04 43.90
N ASP A 157 0.93 11.80 45.18
CA ASP A 157 1.52 12.83 46.05
C ASP A 157 2.95 12.53 46.55
N ASP A 158 3.67 11.56 45.97
CA ASP A 158 5.03 11.22 46.45
C ASP A 158 6.13 11.07 45.38
N LEU A 159 5.96 11.71 44.22
CA LEU A 159 7.09 11.94 43.31
C LEU A 159 7.77 13.28 43.61
N GLN A 160 8.56 13.30 44.69
CA GLN A 160 9.58 14.33 44.88
C GLN A 160 10.58 14.26 43.70
N PHE A 161 10.49 15.23 42.81
CA PHE A 161 11.54 15.51 41.83
C PHE A 161 12.77 16.01 42.59
N ASP A 162 13.73 15.11 42.83
CA ASP A 162 15.05 15.50 43.28
C ASP A 162 15.79 16.14 42.09
N SER A 163 15.66 17.46 41.97
CA SER A 163 16.33 18.25 40.95
C SER A 163 17.79 18.45 41.34
N ASP A 164 18.61 17.39 41.26
CA ASP A 164 20.07 17.49 41.26
C ASP A 164 20.72 16.16 40.86
N ASN A 165 20.88 15.94 39.55
CA ASN A 165 22.07 15.24 39.04
C ASN A 165 22.30 15.52 37.55
N PHE A 166 23.16 16.53 37.31
CA PHE A 166 24.07 16.79 36.17
C PHE A 166 23.61 16.59 34.72
#